data_AF-A0A1L7D4B1-F1
#
_entry.id   AF-A0A1L7D4B1-F1
#
_cell.length_a   1.000
_cell.length_b   1.000
_cell.length_c   1.000
_cell.angle_alpha   90.00
_cell.angle_beta   90.00
_cell.angle_gamma   90.00
#
_symmetry.space_group_name_H-M   'P 1'
#
loop_
_entity.id
_entity.type
_entity.pdbx_description
1 polymer ?
#
loop_
_entity_poly.entity_id
_entity_poly.type
_entity_poly.pdbx_seq_one_letter_code
_entity_poly.pdbx_strand_id
1 'polypeptide(L)'
;MKLILNLIWLFTGGFALALGYVLLGVFACLFVVTIPAGVASFRMASFALWPFGRTVVQPVGGTSGLSTVSNVIWFLAAGLWLAVGHVTTAAVQAVTIIGIPVALANLKMIPVTCFPFGRQVVFSDAIPHGFEPMVKL
;
A
#
# COMPACT_ATOMS: atom_id res chain seq x y z
N MET A 1 7.78 9.25 17.74
CA MET A 1 8.04 9.72 16.35
C MET A 1 6.97 9.28 15.34
N LYS A 2 6.37 8.08 15.46
CA LYS A 2 5.33 7.56 14.54
C LYS A 2 4.18 8.57 14.28
N LEU A 3 3.68 9.24 15.32
CA LEU A 3 2.57 10.22 15.21
C LEU A 3 2.91 11.41 14.30
N ILE A 4 4.06 12.06 14.54
CA ILE A 4 4.48 13.26 13.80
C ILE A 4 4.65 12.94 12.31
N LEU A 5 5.30 11.82 11.99
CA LEU A 5 5.49 11.39 10.60
C LEU A 5 4.17 11.08 9.91
N ASN A 6 3.21 10.45 10.60
CA ASN A 6 1.87 10.22 10.06
C ASN A 6 1.11 11.52 9.80
N LEU A 7 1.23 12.53 10.67
CA LEU A 7 0.62 13.84 10.45
C LEU A 7 1.23 14.54 9.23
N ILE A 8 2.56 14.61 9.13
CA ILE A 8 3.24 15.19 7.96
C ILE A 8 2.83 14.46 6.69
N TRP A 9 2.79 13.13 6.73
CA TRP A 9 2.37 12.29 5.61
C TRP A 9 0.93 12.58 5.16
N LEU A 10 -0.01 12.68 6.11
CA LEU A 10 -1.42 12.91 5.80
C LEU A 10 -1.61 14.18 4.97
N PHE A 11 -0.94 15.28 5.34
CA PHE A 11 -1.04 16.57 4.65
C PHE A 11 -0.21 16.66 3.37
N THR A 12 0.87 15.90 3.23
CA THR A 12 1.79 16.01 2.09
C THR A 12 1.46 15.09 0.91
N GLY A 13 0.55 14.12 1.08
CA GLY A 13 0.12 13.24 -0.01
C GLY A 13 -0.58 11.96 0.42
N GLY A 14 -0.45 11.57 1.69
CA GLY A 14 -1.08 10.39 2.25
C GLY A 14 -2.60 10.35 2.11
N PHE A 15 -3.27 11.49 2.36
CA PHE A 15 -4.71 11.59 2.19
C PHE A 15 -5.15 11.39 0.73
N ALA A 16 -4.46 12.01 -0.22
CA ALA A 16 -4.76 11.88 -1.64
C ALA A 16 -4.57 10.44 -2.13
N LEU A 17 -3.49 9.77 -1.73
CA LEU A 17 -3.24 8.36 -2.05
C LEU A 17 -4.32 7.46 -1.45
N ALA A 18 -4.63 7.62 -0.15
CA ALA A 18 -5.68 6.87 0.52
C ALA A 18 -7.04 7.03 -0.19
N LEU A 19 -7.38 8.26 -0.58
CA LEU A 19 -8.60 8.53 -1.34
C LEU A 19 -8.60 7.82 -2.70
N GLY A 20 -7.47 7.82 -3.41
CA GLY A 20 -7.32 7.06 -4.67
C GLY A 20 -7.63 5.57 -4.50
N TYR A 21 -7.14 4.95 -3.44
CA TYR A 21 -7.48 3.56 -3.11
C TYR A 21 -8.95 3.37 -2.73
N VAL A 22 -9.56 4.31 -2.01
CA VAL A 22 -10.99 4.23 -1.66
C VAL A 22 -11.84 4.32 -2.92
N LEU A 23 -11.56 5.29 -3.80
CA LEU A 23 -12.32 5.48 -5.04
C LEU A 23 -12.23 4.25 -5.94
N LEU A 24 -11.02 3.71 -6.12
CA LEU A 24 -10.84 2.48 -6.88
C LEU A 24 -11.53 1.28 -6.20
N GLY A 25 -11.49 1.22 -4.86
CA GLY A 25 -12.14 0.16 -4.10
C GLY A 25 -13.66 0.18 -4.26
N VAL A 26 -14.27 1.36 -4.16
CA VAL A 26 -15.71 1.56 -4.40
C VAL A 26 -16.06 1.18 -5.83
N PHE A 27 -15.28 1.65 -6.82
CA PHE A 27 -15.49 1.32 -8.22
C PHE A 27 -15.42 -0.20 -8.46
N ALA A 28 -14.44 -0.90 -7.88
CA ALA A 28 -14.35 -2.35 -7.96
C ALA A 28 -15.57 -3.02 -7.31
N CYS A 29 -16.05 -2.54 -6.17
CA CYS A 29 -17.25 -3.10 -5.53
C CYS A 29 -18.54 -2.93 -6.35
N LEU A 30 -18.61 -2.00 -7.31
CA LEU A 30 -19.76 -1.89 -8.22
C LEU A 30 -19.88 -3.10 -9.15
N PHE A 31 -18.77 -3.74 -9.48
CA PHE A 31 -18.74 -4.99 -10.22
C PHE A 31 -18.68 -6.13 -9.21
N VAL A 32 -19.79 -6.85 -9.02
CA VAL A 32 -19.90 -7.94 -8.02
C VAL A 32 -18.73 -8.94 -8.10
N VAL A 33 -18.21 -9.19 -9.31
CA VAL A 33 -17.09 -10.09 -9.56
C VAL A 33 -15.75 -9.57 -9.01
N THR A 34 -15.54 -8.26 -8.90
CA THR A 34 -14.26 -7.66 -8.45
C THR A 34 -14.29 -7.15 -7.01
N ILE A 35 -15.32 -7.51 -6.23
CA ILE A 35 -15.39 -7.24 -4.78
C ILE A 35 -14.10 -7.61 -4.03
N PRO A 36 -13.45 -8.77 -4.26
CA PRO A 36 -12.18 -9.09 -3.57
C PRO A 36 -11.06 -8.07 -3.83
N ALA A 37 -11.01 -7.50 -5.04
CA ALA A 37 -10.08 -6.43 -5.39
C ALA A 37 -10.43 -5.13 -4.68
N GLY A 38 -11.72 -4.82 -4.54
CA GLY A 38 -12.20 -3.68 -3.74
C GLY A 38 -11.75 -3.77 -2.28
N VAL A 39 -11.92 -4.94 -1.64
CA VAL A 39 -11.47 -5.18 -0.27
C VAL A 39 -9.95 -5.04 -0.13
N ALA A 40 -9.18 -5.54 -1.11
CA ALA A 40 -7.73 -5.35 -1.13
C ALA A 40 -7.36 -3.85 -1.23
N SER A 41 -8.07 -3.10 -2.06
CA SER A 41 -7.90 -1.64 -2.20
C SER A 41 -8.18 -0.90 -0.90
N PHE A 42 -9.30 -1.21 -0.20
CA PHE A 42 -9.62 -0.57 1.07
C PHE A 42 -8.60 -0.86 2.18
N ARG A 43 -8.03 -2.07 2.20
CA ARG A 43 -6.92 -2.38 3.11
C ARG A 43 -5.71 -1.49 2.83
N MET A 44 -5.40 -1.27 1.56
CA MET A 44 -4.31 -0.37 1.15
C MET A 44 -4.65 1.09 1.42
N ALA A 45 -5.91 1.52 1.28
CA ALA A 45 -6.36 2.85 1.68
C ALA A 45 -6.11 3.09 3.17
N SER A 46 -6.50 2.13 4.02
CA SER A 46 -6.22 2.21 5.45
C SER A 46 -4.71 2.29 5.71
N PHE A 47 -3.91 1.46 5.05
CA PHE A 47 -2.45 1.50 5.18
C PHE A 47 -1.86 2.86 4.74
N ALA A 48 -2.29 3.36 3.59
CA ALA A 48 -1.91 4.66 3.03
C ALA A 48 -2.34 5.83 3.89
N LEU A 49 -3.39 5.72 4.70
CA LEU A 49 -3.80 6.81 5.58
C LEU A 49 -2.83 7.01 6.76
N TRP A 50 -2.15 5.94 7.20
CA TRP A 50 -1.36 5.96 8.44
C TRP A 50 -0.14 4.99 8.43
N PRO A 51 0.82 5.13 7.50
CA PRO A 51 1.77 4.06 7.19
C PRO A 51 2.79 3.80 8.32
N PHE A 52 3.15 4.81 9.12
CA PHE A 52 4.25 4.64 10.08
C PHE A 52 3.82 3.83 11.30
N GLY A 53 4.63 2.81 11.64
CA GLY A 53 4.34 1.83 12.69
C GLY A 53 3.61 0.59 12.17
N ARG A 54 3.33 0.52 10.87
CA ARG A 54 2.75 -0.64 10.21
C ARG A 54 3.69 -1.14 9.12
N THR A 55 3.61 -2.43 8.84
CA THR A 55 4.36 -3.07 7.77
C THR A 55 3.48 -4.05 7.01
N VAL A 56 3.86 -4.31 5.77
CA VAL A 56 3.22 -5.34 4.95
C VAL A 56 4.04 -6.60 5.05
N VAL A 57 3.38 -7.71 5.35
CA VAL A 57 4.01 -9.01 5.47
C VAL A 57 3.49 -10.00 4.44
N GLN A 58 4.35 -10.96 4.09
CA GLN A 58 4.08 -12.09 3.22
C GLN A 58 4.42 -13.40 3.94
N PRO A 59 3.76 -14.52 3.62
CA PRO A 59 4.12 -15.83 4.18
C PRO A 59 5.54 -16.22 3.72
N VAL A 60 6.34 -16.80 4.62
CA VAL A 60 7.72 -17.25 4.32
C VAL A 60 7.76 -18.34 3.24
N GLY A 61 6.69 -19.13 3.11
CA GLY A 61 6.53 -20.14 2.04
C GLY A 61 5.97 -19.60 0.71
N GLY A 62 5.83 -18.28 0.57
CA GLY A 62 5.24 -17.63 -0.61
C GLY A 62 3.71 -17.55 -0.56
N THR A 63 3.13 -16.91 -1.57
CA THR A 63 1.67 -16.75 -1.69
C THR A 63 1.05 -17.88 -2.54
N SER A 64 -0.24 -18.14 -2.35
CA SER A 64 -0.97 -19.12 -3.16
C SER A 64 -0.94 -18.80 -4.67
N GLY A 65 -1.10 -19.81 -5.53
CA GLY A 65 -1.19 -19.61 -6.98
C GLY A 65 -2.33 -18.66 -7.40
N LEU A 66 -3.47 -18.72 -6.68
CA LEU A 66 -4.59 -17.80 -6.88
C LEU A 66 -4.20 -16.35 -6.57
N SER A 67 -3.40 -16.12 -5.52
CA SER A 67 -2.87 -14.79 -5.20
C SER A 67 -1.97 -14.27 -6.31
N THR A 68 -1.12 -15.12 -6.88
CA THR A 68 -0.25 -14.74 -8.01
C THR A 68 -1.06 -14.31 -9.22
N VAL A 69 -2.05 -15.10 -9.64
CA VAL A 69 -2.93 -14.75 -10.76
C VAL A 69 -3.70 -13.45 -10.49
N SER A 70 -4.26 -13.32 -9.29
CA SER A 70 -4.99 -12.11 -8.88
C SER A 70 -4.10 -10.87 -8.88
N ASN A 71 -2.84 -11.01 -8.46
CA ASN A 71 -1.82 -9.95 -8.48
C ASN A 71 -1.48 -9.51 -9.91
N VAL A 72 -1.37 -10.43 -10.86
CA VAL A 72 -1.14 -10.08 -12.28
C VAL A 72 -2.30 -9.27 -12.84
N ILE A 73 -3.54 -9.75 -12.64
CA ILE A 73 -4.75 -9.05 -13.11
C ILE A 73 -4.84 -7.65 -12.49
N TRP A 74 -4.62 -7.55 -11.18
CA TRP A 74 -4.64 -6.28 -10.47
C TRP A 74 -3.54 -5.33 -10.92
N PHE A 75 -2.31 -5.82 -11.09
CA PHE A 75 -1.19 -4.97 -11.49
C PHE A 75 -1.50 -4.26 -12.81
N LEU A 76 -2.05 -4.97 -13.79
CA LEU A 76 -2.42 -4.42 -15.09
C LEU A 76 -3.63 -3.48 -15.01
N ALA A 77 -4.65 -3.83 -14.22
CA ALA A 77 -5.89 -3.05 -14.13
C ALA A 77 -5.76 -1.78 -13.28
N ALA A 78 -4.97 -1.83 -12.20
CA ALA A 78 -4.97 -0.81 -11.15
C ALA A 78 -3.60 -0.58 -10.50
N GLY A 79 -2.87 -1.65 -10.19
CA GLY A 79 -1.63 -1.59 -9.41
C GLY A 79 -0.57 -0.70 -10.05
N LEU A 80 -0.37 -0.78 -11.37
CA LEU A 80 0.56 0.07 -12.10
C LEU A 80 0.19 1.56 -11.99
N TRP A 81 -1.09 1.90 -12.17
CA TRP A 81 -1.58 3.28 -12.13
C TRP A 81 -1.45 3.89 -10.74
N LEU A 82 -1.79 3.13 -9.70
CA LEU A 82 -1.60 3.54 -8.32
C LEU A 82 -0.10 3.68 -7.98
N ALA A 83 0.74 2.76 -8.46
CA ALA A 83 2.19 2.83 -8.27
C ALA A 83 2.79 4.10 -8.90
N VAL A 84 2.31 4.51 -10.08
CA VAL A 84 2.67 5.81 -10.66
C VAL A 84 2.27 6.95 -9.73
N GLY A 85 1.07 6.93 -9.17
CA GLY A 85 0.63 7.91 -8.16
C GLY A 85 1.56 7.99 -6.95
N HIS A 86 2.04 6.84 -6.46
CA HIS A 86 3.04 6.77 -5.39
C HIS A 86 4.38 7.38 -5.81
N VAL A 87 4.89 7.06 -7.00
CA VAL A 87 6.15 7.62 -7.52
C VAL A 87 6.04 9.13 -7.71
N THR A 88 4.96 9.63 -8.31
CA THR A 88 4.74 11.06 -8.50
C THR A 88 4.65 11.80 -7.17
N THR A 89 3.91 11.26 -6.20
CA THR A 89 3.80 11.86 -4.86
C THR A 89 5.15 11.83 -4.13
N ALA A 90 5.92 10.74 -4.26
CA ALA A 90 7.26 10.64 -3.69
C ALA A 90 8.21 11.69 -4.27
N ALA A 91 8.17 11.90 -5.60
CA ALA A 91 8.98 12.92 -6.26
C ALA A 91 8.64 14.33 -5.77
N VAL A 92 7.34 14.65 -5.62
CA VAL A 92 6.89 15.94 -5.06
C VAL A 92 7.34 16.11 -3.61
N GLN A 93 7.19 15.09 -2.77
CA GLN A 93 7.62 15.13 -1.38
C GLN A 93 9.15 15.32 -1.26
N ALA A 94 9.92 14.67 -2.13
CA ALA A 94 11.39 14.72 -2.12
C ALA A 94 11.98 16.10 -2.48
N VAL A 95 11.18 17.04 -3.01
CA VAL A 95 11.61 18.43 -3.27
C VAL A 95 12.04 19.14 -1.99
N THR A 96 11.51 18.74 -0.83
CA THR A 96 11.84 19.35 0.47
C THR A 96 12.65 18.39 1.33
N ILE A 97 13.63 18.91 2.09
CA ILE A 97 14.43 18.11 3.03
C ILE A 97 13.52 17.40 4.05
N ILE A 98 12.48 18.09 4.53
CA ILE A 98 11.49 17.55 5.47
C ILE A 98 10.63 16.44 4.83
N GLY A 99 10.44 16.48 3.52
CA GLY A 99 9.64 15.52 2.78
C GLY A 99 10.39 14.24 2.38
N ILE A 100 11.72 14.21 2.43
CA ILE A 100 12.53 13.02 2.09
C ILE A 100 12.11 11.78 2.90
N PRO A 101 11.94 11.83 4.24
CA PRO A 101 11.51 10.68 5.03
C PRO A 101 10.14 10.13 4.59
N VAL A 102 9.18 11.00 4.25
CA VAL A 102 7.85 10.60 3.80
C VAL A 102 7.85 10.11 2.34
N ALA A 103 8.71 10.66 1.48
CA ALA A 103 8.93 10.16 0.12
C ALA A 103 9.46 8.72 0.13
N LEU A 104 10.42 8.41 1.01
CA LEU A 104 10.93 7.04 1.18
C LEU A 104 9.84 6.09 1.70
N ALA A 105 8.98 6.55 2.61
CA ALA A 105 7.83 5.75 3.04
C ALA A 105 6.86 5.49 1.88
N ASN A 106 6.65 6.48 1.01
CA ASN A 106 5.81 6.38 -0.17
C ASN A 106 6.31 5.28 -1.14
N LEU A 107 7.60 5.28 -1.44
CA LEU A 107 8.22 4.28 -2.32
C LEU A 107 8.14 2.86 -1.73
N LYS A 108 8.23 2.72 -0.40
CA LYS A 108 8.09 1.44 0.30
C LYS A 108 6.70 0.83 0.20
N MET A 109 5.68 1.62 -0.13
CA MET A 109 4.32 1.13 -0.34
C MET A 109 4.11 0.52 -1.72
N ILE A 110 4.90 0.92 -2.72
CA ILE A 110 4.74 0.49 -4.12
C ILE A 110 4.65 -1.04 -4.27
N PRO A 111 5.49 -1.87 -3.60
CA PRO A 111 5.40 -3.31 -3.76
C PRO A 111 4.01 -3.86 -3.39
N VAL A 112 3.41 -3.41 -2.29
CA VAL A 112 2.06 -3.87 -1.89
C VAL A 112 0.97 -3.26 -2.78
N THR A 113 1.18 -2.05 -3.29
CA THR A 113 0.31 -1.42 -4.30
C THR A 113 0.21 -2.29 -5.55
N CYS A 114 1.35 -2.80 -6.02
CA CYS A 114 1.42 -3.65 -7.20
C CYS A 114 0.87 -5.05 -6.94
N PHE A 115 1.16 -5.61 -5.76
CA PHE A 115 0.88 -7.03 -5.46
C PHE A 115 0.19 -7.22 -4.09
N PRO A 116 -1.08 -6.80 -3.95
CA PRO A 116 -1.75 -6.75 -2.66
C PRO A 116 -2.29 -8.11 -2.18
N PHE A 117 -2.48 -9.09 -3.07
CA PHE A 117 -3.10 -10.37 -2.71
C PHE A 117 -2.12 -11.31 -2.02
N GLY A 118 -2.64 -12.01 -1.00
CA GLY A 118 -1.83 -12.86 -0.11
C GLY A 118 -0.98 -12.08 0.88
N ARG A 119 -1.19 -10.76 1.00
CA ARG A 119 -0.44 -9.86 1.90
C ARG A 119 -1.30 -9.35 3.04
N GLN A 120 -0.68 -9.11 4.19
CA GLN A 120 -1.33 -8.57 5.37
C GLN A 120 -0.62 -7.31 5.85
N VAL A 121 -1.40 -6.36 6.39
CA VAL A 121 -0.87 -5.16 7.04
C VAL A 121 -0.94 -5.41 8.54
N VAL A 122 0.21 -5.40 9.20
CA VAL A 122 0.34 -5.65 10.64
C VAL A 122 1.14 -4.53 11.29
N PHE A 123 1.17 -4.48 12.61
CA PHE A 123 2.09 -3.58 13.32
C PHE A 123 3.53 -4.06 13.13
N SER A 124 4.46 -3.12 12.91
CA SER A 124 5.86 -3.45 12.61
C SER A 124 6.59 -4.17 13.74
N ASP A 125 6.12 -4.00 14.98
CA ASP A 125 6.64 -4.62 16.21
C ASP A 125 5.94 -5.93 16.58
N ALA A 126 4.94 -6.36 15.81
CA ALA A 126 4.15 -7.56 16.07
C ALA A 126 3.94 -8.38 14.79
N ILE A 127 5.05 -8.84 14.18
CA ILE A 127 5.00 -9.71 13.00
C ILE A 127 4.64 -11.14 13.44
N PRO A 128 3.56 -11.76 12.91
CA PRO A 128 3.20 -13.13 13.24
C PRO A 128 4.25 -14.15 12.79
N HIS A 129 4.36 -15.28 13.51
CA HIS A 129 5.19 -16.40 13.09
C HIS A 129 4.77 -16.92 11.70
N GLY A 130 5.75 -17.27 10.87
CA GLY A 130 5.52 -17.74 9.49
C GLY A 130 5.37 -16.62 8.45
N PHE A 131 5.52 -15.36 8.85
CA PHE A 131 5.48 -14.20 7.97
C PHE A 131 6.80 -13.41 8.00
N GLU A 132 7.11 -12.74 6.89
CA GLU A 132 8.26 -11.84 6.77
C GLU A 132 7.85 -10.49 6.15
N PRO A 133 8.56 -9.39 6.47
CA PRO A 133 8.36 -8.11 5.79
C PRO A 133 8.55 -8.22 4.28
N MET A 134 7.63 -7.62 3.53
CA MET A 134 7.72 -7.54 2.08
C MET A 134 8.90 -6.67 1.61
N VAL A 135 9.24 -5.65 2.39
CA VAL A 135 10.41 -4.79 2.17
C VAL A 135 11.31 -4.94 3.39
N LYS A 136 12.45 -5.63 3.20
CA LYS A 136 13.49 -5.77 4.21
C LYS A 136 14.32 -4.48 4.19
N LEU A 137 14.46 -3.82 5.34
CA LEU A 137 15.35 -2.68 5.54
C LEU A 137 16.72 -3.17 5.99
#